data_AF-A0A7S1N462-F1
#
_entry.id   AF-A0A7S1N462-F1
#
_cell.length_a   1.000
_cell.length_b   1.000
_cell.length_c   1.000
_cell.angle_alpha   90.00
_cell.angle_beta   90.00
_cell.angle_gamma   90.00
#
_symmetry.space_group_name_H-M   'P 1'
#
loop_
_entity.id
_entity.type
_entity.pdbx_description
1 polymer ?
#
loop_
_entity_poly.entity_id
_entity_poly.type
_entity_poly.pdbx_seq_one_letter_code
_entity_poly.pdbx_strand_id
1 'polypeptide(L)'
;MESIHLLHEIWHPHDVFYVHLNANTSPGLLAGLRRAFPQPNIRIANEVQGCWGCNSLVYIMFLGLHTLLRMSPHWTHATLLSATSFPIRSVAHYRQHLFEHQGKVFMYPSKLKDTVLKRVTLNWETWLRNDGDQ
;
A
#
# COMPACT_ATOMS: atom_id res chain seq x y z
N MET A 1 14.32 -4.63 11.82
CA MET A 1 15.06 -5.65 11.03
C MET A 1 14.08 -6.61 10.34
N GLU A 2 12.91 -6.90 10.91
CA GLU A 2 11.88 -7.80 10.32
C GLU A 2 11.26 -7.29 9.01
N SER A 3 11.06 -5.98 8.85
CA SER A 3 10.48 -5.40 7.62
C SER A 3 11.34 -5.59 6.37
N ILE A 4 12.66 -5.69 6.53
CA ILE A 4 13.60 -5.99 5.44
C ILE A 4 13.39 -7.44 4.98
N HIS A 5 13.14 -8.36 5.90
CA HIS A 5 12.97 -9.76 5.59
C HIS A 5 11.71 -10.01 4.76
N LEU A 6 10.56 -9.43 5.15
CA LEU A 6 9.32 -9.55 4.36
C LEU A 6 9.52 -9.13 2.90
N LEU A 7 10.13 -7.96 2.67
CA LEU A 7 10.30 -7.44 1.32
C LEU A 7 11.23 -8.32 0.48
N HIS A 8 12.27 -8.92 1.07
CA HIS A 8 13.09 -9.92 0.38
C HIS A 8 12.29 -11.17 -0.01
N GLU A 9 11.44 -11.68 0.89
CA GLU A 9 10.68 -12.90 0.66
C GLU A 9 9.62 -12.73 -0.45
N ILE A 10 9.04 -11.53 -0.59
CA ILE A 10 7.98 -11.28 -1.56
C ILE A 10 8.44 -10.58 -2.84
N TRP A 11 9.69 -10.10 -2.89
CA TRP A 11 10.16 -9.33 -4.05
C TRP A 11 10.20 -10.19 -5.31
N HIS A 12 9.77 -9.58 -6.41
CA HIS A 12 9.84 -10.17 -7.73
C HIS A 12 10.06 -9.05 -8.77
N PRO A 13 10.89 -9.26 -9.80
CA PRO A 13 11.26 -8.20 -10.76
C PRO A 13 10.09 -7.69 -11.62
N HIS A 14 9.01 -8.47 -11.73
CA HIS A 14 7.81 -8.10 -12.52
C HIS A 14 6.71 -7.44 -11.70
N ASP A 15 6.89 -7.31 -10.38
CA ASP A 15 5.93 -6.63 -9.51
C ASP A 15 6.41 -5.21 -9.21
N VAL A 16 5.50 -4.34 -8.77
CA VAL A 16 5.84 -2.98 -8.32
C VAL A 16 5.49 -2.84 -6.85
N PHE A 17 6.39 -2.22 -6.09
CA PHE A 17 6.28 -2.09 -4.64
C PHE A 17 6.31 -0.62 -4.22
N TYR A 18 5.39 -0.26 -3.33
CA TYR A 18 5.40 1.01 -2.63
C TYR A 18 5.52 0.73 -1.14
N VAL A 19 6.62 1.20 -0.56
CA VAL A 19 6.94 0.99 0.86
C VAL A 19 6.87 2.33 1.56
N HIS A 20 5.84 2.47 2.39
CA HIS A 20 5.69 3.63 3.24
C HIS A 20 6.41 3.40 4.58
N LEU A 21 7.26 4.34 4.96
CA LEU A 21 7.81 4.49 6.29
C LEU A 21 7.14 5.69 6.96
N ASN A 22 6.81 5.58 8.24
CA ASN A 22 6.22 6.70 8.96
C ASN A 22 7.20 7.90 8.98
N ALA A 23 6.72 9.14 8.91
CA ALA A 23 7.58 10.33 8.82
C ALA A 23 8.59 10.46 9.96
N ASN A 24 8.27 9.95 11.14
CA ASN A 24 9.17 9.92 12.30
C ASN A 24 10.22 8.78 12.25
N THR A 25 10.28 8.01 11.16
CA THR A 25 11.28 6.95 10.98
C THR A 25 12.68 7.55 10.95
N SER A 26 13.62 6.89 11.63
CA SER A 26 15.01 7.38 11.69
C SER A 26 15.63 7.49 10.28
N PRO A 27 16.44 8.54 10.01
CA PRO A 27 17.12 8.69 8.73
C PRO A 27 18.02 7.49 8.39
N GLY A 28 18.61 6.86 9.41
CA GLY A 28 19.44 5.66 9.25
C GLY A 28 18.67 4.45 8.72
N LEU A 29 17.44 4.23 9.19
CA LEU A 29 16.61 3.13 8.67
C LEU A 29 16.15 3.39 7.24
N LEU A 30 15.75 4.62 6.93
CA LEU A 30 15.39 5.01 5.56
C LEU A 30 16.56 4.80 4.59
N ALA A 31 17.75 5.28 4.95
CA ALA A 31 18.96 5.10 4.14
C ALA A 31 19.35 3.61 4.03
N GLY A 32 19.22 2.86 5.12
CA GLY A 32 19.46 1.41 5.14
C GLY A 32 18.55 0.66 4.16
N LEU A 33 17.25 0.94 4.19
CA LEU A 33 16.28 0.33 3.28
C LEU A 33 16.54 0.68 1.82
N ARG A 34 16.83 1.95 1.52
CA ARG A 34 17.15 2.38 0.14
C ARG A 34 18.41 1.71 -0.39
N ARG A 35 19.41 1.46 0.46
CA ARG A 35 20.62 0.72 0.07
C ARG A 35 20.36 -0.78 -0.11
N ALA A 36 19.55 -1.38 0.75
CA ALA A 36 19.21 -2.80 0.67
C ALA A 36 18.33 -3.13 -0.54
N PHE A 37 17.49 -2.18 -0.95
CA PHE A 37 16.53 -2.34 -2.04
C PHE A 37 16.73 -1.28 -3.14
N PRO A 38 17.82 -1.35 -3.93
CA PRO A 38 18.10 -0.40 -5.00
C PRO A 38 17.26 -0.64 -6.27
N GLN A 39 16.41 -1.67 -6.28
CA GLN A 39 15.67 -2.08 -7.48
C GLN A 39 14.67 -1.00 -7.92
N PRO A 40 14.58 -0.70 -9.23
CA PRO A 40 13.76 0.41 -9.74
C PRO A 40 12.25 0.16 -9.60
N ASN A 41 11.84 -1.08 -9.37
CA ASN A 41 10.45 -1.46 -9.14
C ASN A 41 10.01 -1.30 -7.67
N ILE A 42 10.85 -0.72 -6.81
CA ILE A 42 10.52 -0.43 -5.41
C ILE A 42 10.62 1.08 -5.15
N ARG A 43 9.55 1.69 -4.67
CA ARG A 43 9.54 3.08 -4.19
C ARG A 43 9.42 3.14 -2.68
N ILE A 44 10.44 3.68 -2.01
CA ILE A 44 10.44 3.90 -0.55
C ILE A 44 10.16 5.38 -0.25
N ALA A 45 9.06 5.65 0.45
CA ALA A 45 8.60 7.00 0.81
C ALA A 45 8.45 7.16 2.33
N ASN A 46 8.72 8.37 2.85
CA ASN A 46 8.65 8.69 4.28
C ASN A 46 8.01 10.05 4.58
N GLU A 47 7.16 10.56 3.68
CA GLU A 47 6.68 11.96 3.71
C GLU A 47 5.47 12.18 4.64
N VAL A 48 4.73 11.11 4.97
CA VAL A 48 3.46 11.20 5.69
C VAL A 48 3.57 10.59 7.08
N GLN A 49 2.99 11.26 8.07
CA GLN A 49 2.86 10.68 9.41
C GLN A 49 1.61 9.79 9.49
N GLY A 50 1.83 8.47 9.53
CA GLY A 50 0.77 7.51 9.78
C GLY A 50 0.34 7.56 11.24
N CYS A 51 -0.96 7.73 11.49
CA CYS A 51 -1.55 7.68 12.83
C CYS A 51 -2.59 6.57 12.88
N TRP A 52 -2.58 5.80 13.97
CA TRP A 52 -3.45 4.64 14.11
C TRP A 52 -4.91 5.07 14.24
N GLY A 53 -5.80 4.46 13.44
CA GLY A 53 -7.23 4.80 13.43
C GLY A 53 -7.58 6.12 12.73
N CYS A 54 -6.61 6.83 12.15
CA CYS A 54 -6.86 8.11 11.47
C CYS A 54 -6.91 7.97 9.95
N ASN A 55 -7.46 9.01 9.30
CA ASN A 55 -7.54 9.12 7.85
C ASN A 55 -6.16 9.16 7.15
N SER A 56 -5.07 9.43 7.88
CA SER A 56 -3.73 9.44 7.30
C SER A 56 -3.33 8.07 6.74
N LEU A 57 -3.80 6.96 7.32
CA LEU A 57 -3.57 5.62 6.76
C LEU A 57 -4.25 5.46 5.39
N VAL A 58 -5.47 5.96 5.25
CA VAL A 58 -6.20 5.96 3.96
C VAL A 58 -5.49 6.82 2.93
N TYR A 59 -5.03 8.00 3.33
CA TYR A 59 -4.25 8.88 2.46
C TYR A 59 -2.95 8.21 1.99
N ILE A 60 -2.21 7.55 2.88
CA ILE A 60 -1.00 6.80 2.55
C ILE A 60 -1.31 5.68 1.53
N MET A 61 -2.43 4.97 1.69
CA MET A 61 -2.85 3.93 0.75
C MET A 61 -3.13 4.53 -0.64
N PHE A 62 -3.85 5.64 -0.74
CA PHE A 62 -4.11 6.30 -2.02
C PHE A 62 -2.83 6.81 -2.69
N LEU A 63 -1.92 7.42 -1.91
CA LEU A 63 -0.62 7.86 -2.41
C LEU A 63 0.18 6.68 -2.97
N GLY A 64 0.15 5.54 -2.27
CA GLY A 64 0.78 4.30 -2.71
C GLY A 64 0.18 3.79 -4.02
N LEU A 65 -1.14 3.64 -4.09
CA LEU A 65 -1.83 3.18 -5.30
C LEU A 65 -1.55 4.07 -6.51
N HIS A 66 -1.63 5.39 -6.33
CA HIS A 66 -1.34 6.35 -7.38
C HIS A 66 0.12 6.27 -7.85
N THR A 67 1.06 6.05 -6.92
CA THR A 67 2.47 5.82 -7.26
C THR A 67 2.66 4.53 -8.05
N LEU A 68 2.03 3.43 -7.62
CA LEU A 68 2.10 2.14 -8.31
C LEU A 68 1.52 2.22 -9.74
N LEU A 69 0.40 2.91 -9.93
CA LEU A 69 -0.20 3.15 -11.25
C LEU A 69 0.75 3.90 -12.19
N ARG A 70 1.51 4.87 -11.67
CA ARG A 70 2.50 5.63 -12.46
C ARG A 70 3.76 4.81 -12.78
N MET A 71 4.17 3.93 -11.86
CA MET A 71 5.34 3.06 -12.06
C MET A 71 5.08 1.98 -13.10
N SER A 72 3.89 1.38 -13.10
CA SER A 72 3.48 0.40 -14.10
C SER A 72 1.96 0.35 -14.19
N PRO A 73 1.36 0.44 -15.39
CA PRO A 73 -0.08 0.28 -15.57
C PRO A 73 -0.50 -1.19 -15.72
N HIS A 74 0.43 -2.15 -15.69
CA HIS A 74 0.19 -3.55 -16.09
C HIS A 74 -0.06 -4.52 -14.93
N TRP A 75 0.03 -4.07 -13.67
CA TRP A 75 -0.31 -4.94 -12.54
C TRP A 75 -1.82 -5.17 -12.48
N THR A 76 -2.23 -6.34 -11.98
CA THR A 76 -3.64 -6.78 -11.98
C THR A 76 -4.31 -6.70 -10.61
N HIS A 77 -3.52 -6.78 -9.54
CA HIS A 77 -3.99 -6.77 -8.15
C HIS A 77 -3.08 -5.90 -7.30
N ALA A 78 -3.67 -5.26 -6.29
CA ALA A 78 -2.94 -4.52 -5.26
C ALA A 78 -3.13 -5.20 -3.91
N THR A 79 -2.04 -5.34 -3.16
CA THR A 79 -2.02 -6.06 -1.89
C THR A 79 -1.45 -5.18 -0.82
N LEU A 80 -2.25 -4.92 0.21
CA LEU A 80 -1.85 -4.12 1.36
C LEU A 80 -1.21 -5.02 2.40
N LEU A 81 0.02 -4.71 2.77
CA LEU A 81 0.81 -5.44 3.77
C LEU A 81 1.36 -4.48 4.81
N SER A 82 1.52 -4.97 6.04
CA SER A 82 2.25 -4.29 7.10
C SER A 82 3.61 -4.96 7.33
N ALA A 83 4.52 -4.29 8.04
CA ALA A 83 5.81 -4.87 8.42
C ALA A 83 5.70 -6.15 9.28
N THR A 84 4.55 -6.35 9.94
CA THR A 84 4.26 -7.54 10.76
C THR A 84 3.58 -8.66 9.98
N SER A 85 3.35 -8.46 8.67
CA SER A 85 2.78 -9.49 7.79
C SER A 85 3.86 -10.49 7.40
N PHE A 86 3.50 -11.76 7.19
CA PHE A 86 4.40 -12.76 6.64
C PHE A 86 3.63 -13.75 5.75
N PRO A 87 4.18 -14.14 4.58
CA PRO A 87 3.53 -15.11 3.71
C PRO A 87 3.41 -16.49 4.38
N ILE A 88 2.21 -17.08 4.33
CA ILE A 88 1.95 -18.46 4.79
C ILE A 88 1.99 -19.50 3.65
N ARG A 89 2.12 -19.03 2.41
CA ARG A 89 2.29 -19.83 1.18
C ARG A 89 3.34 -19.16 0.30
N SER A 90 3.89 -19.90 -0.65
CA SER A 90 4.91 -19.37 -1.57
C SER A 90 4.35 -18.25 -2.45
N VAL A 91 5.23 -17.33 -2.86
CA VAL A 91 4.90 -16.25 -3.82
C VAL A 91 4.42 -16.84 -5.15
N ALA A 92 4.98 -17.96 -5.59
CA ALA A 92 4.53 -18.65 -6.81
C ALA A 92 3.07 -19.10 -6.71
N HIS A 93 2.68 -19.73 -5.59
CA HIS A 93 1.29 -20.10 -5.35
C HIS A 93 0.38 -18.86 -5.32
N TYR A 94 0.81 -17.79 -4.66
CA TYR A 94 0.05 -16.54 -4.58
C TYR A 94 -0.20 -15.92 -5.96
N ARG A 95 0.85 -15.83 -6.79
CA ARG A 95 0.77 -15.31 -8.17
C ARG A 95 -0.16 -16.15 -9.03
N GLN A 96 -0.05 -17.48 -8.94
CA GLN A 96 -0.94 -18.38 -9.67
C GLN A 96 -2.40 -18.17 -9.27
N HIS A 97 -2.67 -18.09 -7.97
CA HIS A 97 -4.03 -17.86 -7.46
C HIS A 97 -4.62 -16.54 -7.97
N LEU A 98 -3.86 -15.44 -7.92
CA LEU A 98 -4.31 -14.15 -8.45
C LEU A 98 -4.50 -14.18 -9.97
N PHE A 99 -3.62 -14.87 -10.69
CA PHE A 99 -3.71 -15.00 -12.14
C PHE A 99 -5.01 -15.72 -12.57
N GLU A 100 -5.42 -16.75 -11.84
CA GLU A 100 -6.67 -17.47 -12.08
C GLU A 100 -7.94 -16.66 -11.73
N HIS A 101 -7.80 -15.60 -10.93
CA HIS A 101 -8.92 -14.82 -10.39
C HIS A 101 -8.88 -13.34 -10.78
N GLN A 102 -8.46 -13.03 -12.01
CA GLN A 102 -8.44 -11.65 -12.49
C GLN A 102 -9.82 -10.98 -12.40
N GLY A 103 -9.81 -9.70 -12.04
CA GLY A 103 -11.04 -8.90 -11.87
C GLY A 103 -11.83 -9.24 -10.60
N LYS A 104 -11.31 -10.09 -9.71
CA LYS A 104 -11.90 -10.36 -8.39
C LYS A 104 -11.24 -9.50 -7.31
N VAL A 105 -12.06 -9.09 -6.34
CA VAL A 105 -11.61 -8.37 -5.15
C VAL A 105 -11.71 -9.32 -3.96
N PHE A 106 -10.60 -9.43 -3.21
CA PHE A 106 -10.52 -10.25 -2.00
C PHE A 106 -10.45 -9.33 -0.78
N MET A 107 -11.59 -9.11 -0.14
CA MET A 107 -11.69 -8.34 1.09
C MET A 107 -12.74 -8.97 2.00
N TYR A 108 -12.49 -8.98 3.31
CA TYR A 108 -13.49 -9.44 4.28
C TYR A 108 -14.35 -8.25 4.71
N PRO A 109 -15.62 -8.15 4.27
CA PRO A 109 -16.50 -7.11 4.76
C PRO A 109 -16.85 -7.39 6.23
N SER A 110 -16.65 -6.40 7.10
CA SER A 110 -17.23 -6.49 8.44
C SER A 110 -18.76 -6.35 8.32
N LYS A 111 -19.50 -7.24 8.99
CA LYS A 111 -20.95 -7.07 9.15
C LYS A 111 -21.19 -5.93 10.15
N LEU A 112 -21.17 -4.70 9.67
CA LEU A 112 -21.69 -3.59 10.45
C LEU A 112 -23.20 -3.81 10.60
N LYS A 113 -23.71 -3.83 11.83
CA LYS A 113 -25.16 -3.78 12.05
C LYS A 113 -25.65 -2.50 11.41
N ASP A 114 -26.68 -2.57 10.56
CA ASP A 114 -27.22 -1.51 9.70
C ASP A 114 -27.58 -0.18 10.40
N THR A 115 -27.46 -0.10 11.72
CA THR A 115 -27.88 1.03 12.53
C THR A 115 -26.92 2.22 12.58
N VAL A 116 -25.65 2.10 12.15
CA VAL A 116 -24.62 3.14 12.41
C VAL A 116 -24.12 3.88 11.16
N LEU A 117 -24.25 3.32 9.95
CA LEU A 117 -23.82 4.00 8.73
C LEU A 117 -24.92 4.89 8.16
N LYS A 118 -25.23 5.99 8.86
CA LYS A 118 -25.82 7.15 8.18
C LYS A 118 -24.78 7.68 7.19
N ARG A 119 -25.04 7.41 5.90
CA ARG A 119 -24.35 7.95 4.70
C ARG A 119 -23.40 9.11 5.02
N VAL A 120 -22.11 8.80 5.14
CA VAL A 120 -21.06 9.77 4.85
C VAL A 120 -20.84 9.68 3.36
N THR A 121 -21.58 10.46 2.59
CA THR A 121 -21.30 10.66 1.16
C THR A 121 -20.10 11.59 1.08
N LEU A 122 -18.89 11.03 1.02
CA LEU A 122 -17.71 11.80 0.64
C LEU A 122 -17.87 12.16 -0.85
N ASN A 123 -18.29 13.40 -1.11
CA ASN A 123 -18.29 13.93 -2.46
C ASN A 123 -16.84 14.23 -2.85
N TRP A 124 -16.26 13.40 -3.71
CA TRP A 124 -14.87 13.51 -4.16
C TRP A 124 -14.63 14.79 -4.98
N GLU A 125 -15.68 15.40 -5.55
CA GLU A 125 -15.61 16.67 -6.28
C GLU A 125 -15.27 17.87 -5.39
N THR A 126 -15.61 17.82 -4.10
CA THR A 126 -15.29 18.89 -3.14
C THR A 126 -13.83 18.89 -2.68
N TRP A 127 -13.13 17.76 -2.77
CA TRP A 127 -11.72 17.69 -2.31
C TRP A 127 -10.76 18.26 -3.36
N LEU A 128 -11.00 17.96 -4.65
CA LEU A 128 -10.16 18.44 -5.75
C LEU A 128 -10.33 19.93 -6.10
N ARG A 129 -11.40 20.59 -5.64
CA ARG A 129 -11.62 22.03 -5.88
C ARG A 129 -10.90 22.94 -4.89
N ASN A 130 -10.49 22.45 -3.73
CA ASN A 130 -9.88 23.29 -2.69
C ASN A 130 -8.35 23.37 -2.75
N ASP A 131 -7.68 22.62 -3.63
CA ASP A 131 -6.24 22.73 -3.87
C ASP A 131 -5.88 23.74 -4.98
N GLY A 132 -6.86 24.56 -5.42
CA GLY A 132 -6.70 25.57 -6.47
C GLY A 132 -6.67 27.02 -6.00
N ASP A 133 -6.95 27.30 -4.73
CA ASP A 133 -6.94 28.66 -4.17
C ASP A 133 -6.32 28.66 -2.77
N GLN A 134 -4.98 28.68 -2.70
CA GLN A 134 -4.15 29.39 -1.71
C GLN A 134 -2.65 29.21 -1.98
#